data_AF-A0A703XIG4-F1
#
_entry.id   AF-A0A703XIG4-F1
#
_cell.length_a   1.000
_cell.length_b   1.000
_cell.length_c   1.000
_cell.angle_alpha   90.00
_cell.angle_beta   90.00
_cell.angle_gamma   90.00
#
_symmetry.space_group_name_H-M   'P 1'
#
loop_
_entity.id
_entity.type
_entity.pdbx_description
1 polymer ?
#
loop_
_entity_poly.entity_id
_entity_poly.type
_entity_poly.pdbx_seq_one_letter_code
_entity_poly.pdbx_strand_id
1 'polypeptide(L)' 'LVTFQHQPLGLAKRIGARIKNSYPRELVRDGKLFTGNS' A
#
# COMPACT_ATOMS: atom_id res chain seq x y z
N LEU A 1 -2.56 11.45 2.91
CA LEU A 1 -3.43 10.36 2.42
C LEU A 1 -2.76 9.76 1.18
N VAL A 2 -2.58 8.44 1.14
CA VAL A 2 -2.08 7.75 -0.05
C VAL A 2 -3.28 7.20 -0.80
N THR A 3 -3.32 7.41 -2.12
CA THR A 3 -4.40 6.95 -2.98
C THR A 3 -3.84 6.15 -4.15
N PHE A 4 -4.64 5.23 -4.69
CA PHE A 4 -4.37 4.51 -5.93
C PHE A 4 -5.70 4.31 -6.67
N GLN A 5 -5.74 4.64 -7.97
CA GLN A 5 -6.98 4.62 -8.77
C GLN A 5 -8.15 5.36 -8.11
N HIS A 6 -7.88 6.55 -7.57
CA HIS A 6 -8.86 7.35 -6.81
C HIS A 6 -9.38 6.71 -5.52
N GLN A 7 -8.87 5.54 -5.12
CA GLN A 7 -9.24 4.89 -3.87
C GLN A 7 -8.18 5.14 -2.78
N PRO A 8 -8.58 5.43 -1.53
CA PRO A 8 -7.66 5.62 -0.43
C PRO A 8 -7.01 4.30 -0.01
N LEU A 9 -5.68 4.23 -0.06
CA LEU A 9 -4.90 3.09 0.43
C LEU A 9 -4.61 3.19 1.94
N GLY A 10 -4.57 4.41 2.48
CA GLY A 10 -4.38 4.66 3.89
C GLY A 10 -3.50 5.88 4.18
N LEU A 11 -3.07 5.96 5.45
CA LEU A 11 -2.21 7.03 5.93
C LEU A 11 -0.75 6.62 5.84
N ALA A 12 0.09 7.59 5.48
CA ALA A 12 1.54 7.44 5.42
C ALA A 12 2.21 8.74 5.85
N LYS A 13 3.47 8.63 6.28
CA LYS A 13 4.30 9.77 6.68
C LYS A 13 5.47 9.93 5.72
N ARG A 14 5.74 11.16 5.27
CA ARG A 14 6.94 11.46 4.48
C ARG A 14 8.14 11.63 5.40
N ILE A 15 9.23 10.93 5.12
CA ILE A 15 10.51 11.00 5.83
C ILE A 15 11.60 11.27 4.78
N GLY A 16 12.01 12.53 4.68
CA GLY A 16 12.88 13.01 3.59
C GLY A 16 12.24 12.76 2.21
N ALA A 17 12.95 12.01 1.36
CA ALA A 17 12.45 11.59 0.05
C ALA A 17 11.60 10.31 0.07
N ARG A 18 11.47 9.62 1.23
CA ARG A 18 10.75 8.35 1.35
C ARG A 18 9.33 8.54 1.89
N ILE A 19 8.42 7.65 1.52
CA ILE A 19 7.08 7.55 2.09
C ILE A 19 7.03 6.31 2.98
N LYS A 20 6.83 6.49 4.29
CA LYS A 20 6.66 5.40 5.26
C LYS A 20 5.18 5.05 5.36
N ASN A 21 4.85 3.83 4.93
CA ASN A 21 3.51 3.28 5.03
C ASN A 21 3.17 2.89 6.48
N SER A 22 1.96 3.21 6.94
CA SER A 22 1.42 2.78 8.23
C SER A 22 0.34 1.70 8.07
N TYR A 23 0.32 1.00 6.93
CA TYR A 23 -0.62 -0.07 6.66
C TYR A 23 -0.46 -1.22 7.67
N PRO A 24 -1.56 -1.75 8.24
CA PRO A 24 -1.49 -2.78 9.26
C PRO A 24 -0.78 -4.05 8.78
N ARG A 25 0.04 -4.66 9.65
CA ARG A 25 0.93 -5.78 9.31
C ARG A 25 0.14 -7.04 8.99
N GLU A 26 -0.95 -7.26 9.72
CA GLU A 26 -1.90 -8.35 9.55
C GLU A 26 -2.65 -8.33 8.21
N LEU A 27 -2.64 -7.18 7.52
CA LEU A 27 -3.25 -7.03 6.19
C LEU A 27 -2.21 -7.06 5.06
N VAL A 28 -0.92 -7.12 5.39
CA VAL A 28 0.15 -7.24 4.39
C VAL A 28 -0.01 -8.59 3.71
N ARG A 29 0.00 -8.58 2.38
CA ARG A 29 -0.14 -9.80 1.58
C ARG A 29 1.24 -10.42 1.34
N ASP A 30 1.40 -11.67 1.77
CA ASP A 30 2.58 -12.48 1.50
C ASP A 30 2.41 -13.22 0.16
N GLY A 31 2.66 -12.54 -0.96
CA GLY A 31 2.58 -13.19 -2.28
C GLY A 31 2.39 -12.26 -3.47
N LYS A 32 2.03 -12.85 -4.62
CA LYS A 32 1.71 -12.10 -5.85
C LYS A 32 0.35 -11.42 -5.68
N LEU A 33 0.34 -10.10 -5.83
CA LEU A 33 -0.88 -9.27 -5.73
C LEU A 33 -1.90 -9.60 -6.83
N PHE A 34 -1.43 -10.08 -7.98
CA PHE A 34 -2.25 -10.52 -9.10
C PHE A 34 -1.72 -11.86 -9.60
N THR A 35 -2.52 -12.91 -9.47
CA THR A 35 -2.39 -14.10 -10.31
C THR A 35 -3.24 -13.82 -11.53
N GLY A 36 -2.62 -13.59 -12.70
CA GLY A 36 -3.38 -13.39 -13.92
C GLY A 36 -4.33 -14.57 -14.15
N ASN A 37 -5.60 -14.30 -14.44
CA ASN A 37 -6.45 -15.29 -15.09
C ASN A 37 -5.90 -15.46 -16.50
N SER A 38 -5.08 -16.49 -16.70
CA SER A 38 -4.71 -17.05 -17.99
C SER A 38 -5.20 -18.49 -18.00
#